data_AF-A0AAD2DUP3-F1
#
_entry.id   AF-A0AAD2DUP3-F1
#
_cell.length_a   1.000
_cell.length_b   1.000
_cell.length_c   1.000
_cell.angle_alpha   90.00
_cell.angle_beta   90.00
_cell.angle_gamma   90.00
#
_symmetry.space_group_name_H-M   'P 1'
#
loop_
_entity.id
_entity.type
_entity.pdbx_description
1 polymer ?
#
loop_
_entity_poly.entity_id
_entity_poly.type
_entity_poly.pdbx_seq_one_letter_code
_entity_poly.pdbx_strand_id
1 'polypeptide(L)'
;MYQIVEAMKSHNLELALNWASTKKEQLIRSESDIELKFQRLQFVEILQNNDKDEALKYDRTCFAPYASSNMAAIQKLMACFLWVGRLDSSPYSELLFPKQWDKLSEVLTRHFCNIIGCSE
;
A
#
# COMPACT_ATOMS: atom_id res chain seq x y z
N MET A 1 -14.91 8.87 -8.80
CA MET A 1 -14.89 9.30 -7.38
C MET A 1 -15.36 8.18 -6.45
N TYR A 2 -16.53 7.57 -6.70
CA TYR A 2 -17.11 6.57 -5.78
C TYR A 2 -16.36 5.25 -5.69
N GLN A 3 -15.89 4.66 -6.79
CA GLN A 3 -15.30 3.31 -6.75
C GLN A 3 -14.06 3.19 -5.84
N ILE A 4 -13.13 4.16 -5.84
CA ILE A 4 -11.96 4.09 -4.95
C ILE A 4 -12.33 4.40 -3.51
N VAL A 5 -13.19 5.39 -3.25
CA VAL A 5 -13.61 5.74 -1.89
C VAL A 5 -14.44 4.60 -1.28
N GLU A 6 -15.27 3.94 -2.09
CA GLU A 6 -16.06 2.77 -1.72
C GLU A 6 -15.18 1.54 -1.53
N ALA A 7 -14.20 1.29 -2.40
CA ALA A 7 -13.20 0.25 -2.21
C ALA A 7 -12.41 0.45 -0.90
N MET A 8 -12.00 1.71 -0.62
CA MET A 8 -11.33 2.06 0.64
C MET A 8 -12.24 1.84 1.86
N LYS A 9 -13.52 2.22 1.78
CA LYS A 9 -14.51 1.98 2.86
C LYS A 9 -14.83 0.50 3.05
N SER A 10 -14.78 -0.28 1.98
CA SER A 10 -15.10 -1.71 1.99
C SER A 10 -13.89 -2.58 2.36
N HIS A 11 -12.74 -1.99 2.70
CA HIS A 11 -11.47 -2.69 2.88
C HIS A 11 -11.10 -3.59 1.69
N ASN A 12 -11.57 -3.25 0.48
CA ASN A 12 -11.36 -4.07 -0.70
C ASN A 12 -10.07 -3.61 -1.40
N LEU A 13 -8.96 -4.20 -0.99
CA LEU A 13 -7.63 -3.89 -1.52
C LEU A 13 -7.53 -4.21 -3.02
N GLU A 14 -8.17 -5.28 -3.50
CA GLU A 14 -8.12 -5.68 -4.91
C GLU A 14 -8.73 -4.62 -5.83
N LEU A 15 -9.91 -4.12 -5.47
CA LEU A 15 -10.55 -3.01 -6.20
C LEU A 15 -9.71 -1.74 -6.16
N ALA A 16 -9.10 -1.44 -5.01
CA ALA A 16 -8.28 -0.26 -4.85
C ALA A 16 -6.98 -0.33 -5.69
N LEU A 17 -6.35 -1.51 -5.75
CA LEU A 17 -5.19 -1.78 -6.59
C LEU A 17 -5.51 -1.71 -8.08
N ASN A 18 -6.59 -2.36 -8.52
CA ASN A 18 -7.01 -2.33 -9.92
C ASN A 18 -7.31 -0.90 -10.39
N TRP A 19 -7.98 -0.13 -9.53
CA TRP A 19 -8.22 1.29 -9.76
C TRP A 19 -6.90 2.08 -9.85
N ALA A 20 -5.95 1.85 -8.91
CA ALA A 20 -4.65 2.50 -8.91
C ALA A 20 -3.85 2.17 -10.18
N SER A 21 -3.86 0.92 -10.64
CA SER A 21 -3.24 0.51 -11.91
C SER A 21 -3.86 1.22 -13.12
N THR A 22 -5.18 1.38 -13.14
CA THR A 22 -5.89 2.10 -14.22
C THR A 22 -5.57 3.60 -14.23
N LYS A 23 -5.20 4.18 -13.09
CA LYS A 23 -4.85 5.59 -12.93
C LYS A 23 -3.36 5.85 -12.75
N LYS A 24 -2.54 4.84 -13.01
CA LYS A 24 -1.08 4.84 -12.80
C LYS A 24 -0.38 6.02 -13.45
N GLU A 25 -0.72 6.36 -14.69
CA GLU A 25 -0.11 7.50 -15.40
C GLU A 25 -0.42 8.86 -14.75
N GLN A 26 -1.61 9.01 -14.17
CA GLN A 26 -2.00 10.21 -13.43
C GLN A 26 -1.33 10.25 -12.07
N LEU A 27 -1.18 9.09 -11.43
CA LEU A 27 -0.50 8.91 -10.15
C LEU A 27 1.02 9.07 -10.24
N ILE A 28 1.64 8.80 -11.40
CA ILE A 28 3.07 9.05 -11.63
C ILE A 28 3.34 10.55 -11.80
N ARG A 29 2.39 11.29 -12.38
CA ARG A 29 2.49 12.74 -12.58
C ARG A 29 2.35 13.54 -11.30
N SER A 30 1.53 13.06 -10.37
CA SER A 30 1.54 13.55 -9.00
C SER A 30 2.67 12.84 -8.26
N GLU A 31 3.65 13.52 -7.68
CA GLU A 31 4.77 12.92 -6.92
C GLU A 31 4.35 12.09 -5.67
N SER A 32 3.09 11.72 -5.57
CA SER A 32 2.53 10.90 -4.52
C SER A 32 2.98 9.44 -4.66
N ASP A 33 3.74 8.93 -3.69
CA ASP A 33 4.08 7.51 -3.51
C ASP A 33 2.85 6.61 -3.19
N ILE A 34 1.68 6.89 -3.78
CA ILE A 34 0.41 6.20 -3.52
C ILE A 34 0.50 4.74 -3.97
N GLU A 35 1.07 4.48 -5.15
CA GLU A 35 1.26 3.11 -5.65
C GLU A 35 2.10 2.29 -4.67
N LEU A 36 3.22 2.85 -4.20
CA LEU A 36 4.09 2.18 -3.23
C LEU A 36 3.39 1.93 -1.89
N LYS A 37 2.50 2.83 -1.44
CA LYS A 37 1.70 2.61 -0.21
C LYS A 37 0.69 1.46 -0.39
N PHE A 38 0.08 1.32 -1.55
CA PHE A 38 -0.79 0.18 -1.86
C PHE A 38 -0.02 -1.14 -1.88
N GLN A 39 1.12 -1.17 -2.56
CA GLN A 39 1.99 -2.35 -2.62
C GLN A 39 2.43 -2.80 -1.21
N ARG A 40 2.70 -1.83 -0.31
CA ARG A 40 2.99 -2.12 1.11
C ARG A 40 1.81 -2.75 1.86
N LEU A 41 0.59 -2.26 1.65
CA LEU A 41 -0.59 -2.85 2.28
C LEU A 41 -0.85 -4.26 1.78
N GLN A 42 -0.74 -4.49 0.46
CA GLN A 42 -0.89 -5.82 -0.12
C GLN A 42 0.16 -6.79 0.42
N PHE A 43 1.41 -6.35 0.51
CA PHE A 43 2.47 -7.15 1.10
C PHE A 43 2.14 -7.56 2.53
N VAL A 44 1.67 -6.63 3.37
CA VAL A 44 1.31 -6.93 4.77
C VAL A 44 0.13 -7.90 4.85
N GLU A 45 -0.88 -7.74 4.00
CA GLU A 45 -2.04 -8.64 3.95
C GLU A 45 -1.62 -10.06 3.53
N ILE A 46 -0.80 -10.20 2.50
CA ILE A 46 -0.22 -11.49 2.08
C ILE A 46 0.61 -12.07 3.23
N LEU A 47 1.40 -11.25 3.92
CA LEU A 47 2.24 -11.70 5.04
C LEU A 47 1.42 -12.17 6.26
N GLN A 48 0.21 -11.64 6.44
CA GLN A 48 -0.71 -12.02 7.52
C GLN A 48 -1.54 -13.26 7.17
N ASN A 49 -1.97 -13.40 5.91
CA ASN A 49 -2.93 -14.42 5.50
C ASN A 49 -2.30 -15.64 4.79
N ASN A 50 -1.14 -15.47 4.16
CA ASN A 50 -0.52 -16.48 3.29
C ASN A 50 0.87 -16.92 3.75
N ASP A 51 1.42 -17.88 3.01
CA ASP A 51 2.74 -18.44 3.22
C ASP A 51 3.85 -17.41 2.94
N LYS A 52 4.96 -17.50 3.69
CA LYS A 52 6.10 -16.58 3.59
C LYS A 52 6.67 -16.53 2.17
N ASP A 53 6.60 -17.63 1.45
CA ASP A 53 7.12 -17.71 0.08
C ASP A 53 6.35 -16.83 -0.90
N GLU A 54 5.05 -16.66 -0.70
CA GLU A 54 4.23 -15.80 -1.57
C GLU A 54 4.51 -14.32 -1.31
N ALA A 55 4.59 -13.94 -0.03
CA ALA A 55 4.99 -12.58 0.35
C ALA A 55 6.40 -12.25 -0.16
N LEU A 56 7.33 -13.21 -0.14
CA LEU A 56 8.71 -13.02 -0.63
C LEU A 56 8.76 -12.88 -2.15
N LYS A 57 7.96 -13.65 -2.87
CA LYS A 57 7.82 -13.52 -4.33
C LYS A 57 7.25 -12.15 -4.70
N TYR A 58 6.22 -11.72 -3.99
CA TYR A 58 5.60 -10.41 -4.17
C TYR A 58 6.56 -9.26 -3.90
N ASP A 59 7.33 -9.33 -2.80
CA ASP A 59 8.32 -8.31 -2.43
C ASP A 59 9.35 -8.09 -3.55
N ARG A 60 9.90 -9.18 -4.07
CA ARG A 60 10.90 -9.16 -5.16
C ARG A 60 10.36 -8.58 -6.46
N THR A 61 9.09 -8.83 -6.79
CA THR A 61 8.50 -8.30 -8.03
C THR A 61 8.11 -6.84 -7.91
N CYS A 62 7.53 -6.46 -6.77
CA CYS A 62 6.90 -5.15 -6.63
C CYS A 62 7.87 -4.08 -6.10
N PHE A 63 8.80 -4.44 -5.22
CA PHE A 63 9.71 -3.45 -4.61
C PHE A 63 11.07 -3.34 -5.29
N ALA A 64 11.44 -4.27 -6.18
CA ALA A 64 12.69 -4.18 -6.94
C ALA A 64 12.90 -2.84 -7.67
N PRO A 65 11.89 -2.23 -8.32
CA PRO A 65 12.04 -0.92 -8.96
C PRO A 65 12.29 0.23 -7.97
N TYR A 66 11.92 0.05 -6.70
CA TYR A 66 12.01 1.06 -5.64
C TYR A 66 13.22 0.83 -4.72
N ALA A 67 14.03 -0.19 -4.97
CA ALA A 67 15.14 -0.58 -4.11
C ALA A 67 16.18 0.54 -3.93
N SER A 68 16.42 1.36 -4.95
CA SER A 68 17.38 2.46 -4.90
C SER A 68 16.86 3.69 -4.15
N SER A 69 15.56 3.98 -4.22
CA SER A 69 14.96 5.20 -3.65
C SER A 69 14.31 4.99 -2.28
N ASN A 70 13.88 3.75 -1.97
CA ASN A 70 13.06 3.43 -0.81
C ASN A 70 13.64 2.29 0.05
N MET A 71 14.96 2.05 -0.03
CA MET A 71 15.60 0.89 0.59
C MET A 71 15.31 0.74 2.09
N ALA A 72 15.32 1.85 2.84
CA ALA A 72 15.04 1.82 4.29
C ALA A 72 13.62 1.33 4.61
N ALA A 73 12.64 1.68 3.76
CA ALA A 73 11.28 1.19 3.93
C ALA A 73 11.17 -0.29 3.55
N ILE A 74 11.83 -0.71 2.48
CA ILE A 74 11.87 -2.11 2.04
C ILE A 74 12.54 -2.99 3.10
N GLN A 75 13.64 -2.55 3.71
CA GLN A 75 14.28 -3.27 4.81
C GLN A 75 13.37 -3.46 6.02
N LYS A 76 12.52 -2.47 6.35
CA LYS A 76 11.52 -2.63 7.41
C LYS A 76 10.46 -3.67 7.05
N LEU A 77 10.00 -3.71 5.81
CA LEU A 77 9.08 -4.75 5.32
C LEU A 77 9.74 -6.13 5.37
N MET A 78 11.02 -6.22 4.98
CA MET A 78 11.80 -7.46 5.08
C MET A 78 11.94 -7.93 6.53
N ALA A 79 12.10 -7.02 7.49
CA ALA A 79 12.16 -7.36 8.91
C ALA A 79 10.81 -7.88 9.45
N CYS A 80 9.68 -7.51 8.86
CA CYS A 80 8.36 -8.04 9.22
C CYS A 80 8.27 -9.57 9.02
N PHE A 81 9.03 -10.16 8.09
CA PHE A 81 9.07 -11.63 7.91
C PHE A 81 9.50 -12.41 9.16
N LEU A 82 10.33 -11.80 10.02
CA LEU A 82 10.78 -12.40 11.27
C LEU A 82 9.67 -12.52 12.32
N TRP A 83 8.56 -11.82 12.09
CA TRP A 83 7.44 -11.69 13.02
C TRP A 83 6.14 -12.30 12.49
N VAL A 84 6.18 -13.04 11.38
CA VAL A 84 5.01 -13.76 10.84
C VAL A 84 4.35 -14.60 11.94
N GLY A 85 3.02 -14.49 12.07
CA GLY A 85 2.23 -15.11 13.16
C GLY A 85 2.23 -14.37 14.49
N ARG A 86 3.02 -13.29 14.63
CA ARG A 86 3.09 -12.42 15.83
C ARG A 86 3.39 -10.96 15.47
N LEU A 87 2.92 -10.52 14.30
CA LEU A 87 3.20 -9.21 13.72
C LEU A 87 2.71 -8.06 14.63
N ASP A 88 1.60 -8.26 15.34
CA ASP A 88 1.05 -7.28 16.28
C ASP A 88 1.99 -6.96 17.45
N SER A 89 2.85 -7.91 17.83
CA SER A 89 3.86 -7.75 18.88
C SER A 89 5.20 -7.23 18.34
N SER A 90 5.30 -7.00 17.04
CA SER A 90 6.55 -6.56 16.42
C SER A 90 6.78 -5.06 16.64
N PRO A 91 8.05 -4.59 16.55
CA PRO A 91 8.37 -3.16 16.47
C PRO A 91 7.77 -2.47 15.23
N TYR A 92 7.20 -3.25 14.32
CA TYR A 92 6.62 -2.81 13.05
C TYR A 92 5.09 -2.85 13.08
N SER A 93 4.45 -2.99 14.24
CA SER A 93 2.99 -3.05 14.36
C SER A 93 2.28 -1.81 13.79
N GLU A 94 2.95 -0.66 13.77
CA GLU A 94 2.47 0.57 13.11
C GLU A 94 2.36 0.45 11.58
N LEU A 95 3.10 -0.49 10.97
CA LEU A 95 3.03 -0.76 9.53
C LEU A 95 1.83 -1.62 9.14
N LEU A 96 1.07 -2.12 10.13
CA LEU A 96 0.00 -3.08 9.93
C LEU A 96 -1.37 -2.41 9.81
N PHE A 97 -2.33 -3.21 9.34
CA PHE A 97 -3.74 -2.89 9.44
C PHE A 97 -4.20 -2.75 10.91
N PRO A 98 -5.20 -1.91 11.21
CA PRO A 98 -5.93 -1.01 10.29
C PRO A 98 -5.27 0.36 10.09
N LYS A 99 -4.29 0.74 10.93
CA LYS A 99 -3.71 2.09 10.98
C LYS A 99 -3.14 2.56 9.63
N GLN A 100 -2.47 1.67 8.92
CA GLN A 100 -1.85 1.97 7.63
C GLN A 100 -2.91 2.20 6.53
N TRP A 101 -4.05 1.51 6.62
CA TRP A 101 -5.17 1.64 5.70
C TRP A 101 -5.92 2.95 5.88
N ASP A 102 -6.20 3.34 7.11
CA ASP A 102 -6.86 4.62 7.42
C ASP A 102 -6.02 5.79 6.89
N LYS A 103 -4.71 5.73 7.12
CA LYS A 103 -3.76 6.73 6.63
C LYS A 103 -3.70 6.80 5.11
N LEU A 104 -3.76 5.65 4.43
CA LEU A 104 -3.82 5.61 2.97
C LEU A 104 -5.17 6.15 2.45
N SER A 105 -6.27 5.80 3.10
CA SER A 105 -7.61 6.28 2.77
C SER A 105 -7.71 7.80 2.86
N GLU A 106 -7.14 8.39 3.91
CA GLU A 106 -7.08 9.84 4.08
C GLU A 106 -6.23 10.51 2.98
N VAL A 107 -5.03 9.98 2.73
CA VAL A 107 -4.14 10.51 1.69
C VAL A 107 -4.79 10.46 0.31
N LEU A 108 -5.42 9.33 -0.04
CA LEU A 108 -6.15 9.18 -1.30
C LEU A 108 -7.30 10.18 -1.39
N THR A 109 -8.12 10.25 -0.35
CA THR A 109 -9.28 11.15 -0.32
C THR A 109 -8.83 12.60 -0.53
N ARG A 110 -7.79 13.05 0.20
CA ARG A 110 -7.24 14.40 0.05
C ARG A 110 -6.65 14.61 -1.34
N HIS A 111 -5.88 13.65 -1.85
CA HIS A 111 -5.25 13.76 -3.15
C HIS A 111 -6.28 13.88 -4.28
N PHE A 112 -7.38 13.12 -4.22
CA PHE A 112 -8.46 13.22 -5.20
C PHE A 112 -9.33 14.46 -5.03
N CYS A 113 -9.61 14.89 -3.80
CA CYS A 113 -10.23 16.18 -3.57
C CYS A 113 -9.40 17.32 -4.16
N ASN A 114 -8.07 17.25 -4.11
CA ASN A 114 -7.19 18.25 -4.71
C ASN A 114 -7.15 18.18 -6.24
N ILE A 115 -7.10 16.99 -6.84
CA ILE A 115 -7.16 16.83 -8.31
C ILE A 115 -8.51 17.31 -8.86
N ILE A 116 -9.60 17.00 -8.17
CA ILE A 116 -10.97 17.33 -8.59
C ILE A 116 -11.33 18.78 -8.23
N GLY A 117 -10.81 19.31 -7.12
CA GLY A 117 -10.99 20.71 -6.71
C GLY A 117 -10.20 21.73 -7.53
N CYS A 118 -9.32 21.27 -8.44
CA CYS A 118 -8.75 22.08 -9.52
C CYS A 118 -9.60 22.01 -10.81
N SER A 119 -10.78 21.41 -10.76
CA SER A 119 -11.78 21.46 -11.84
C SER A 119 -12.95 22.36 -11.43
N GLU A 120 -12.66 23.63 -11.15
CA GLU A 120 -13.61 24.73 -11.25
C GLU A 120 -12.94 25.90 -11.99
#